data_AF-R7VU42-F1
#
_entry.id   AF-R7VU42-F1
#
_cell.length_a   1.000
_cell.length_b   1.000
_cell.length_c   1.000
_cell.angle_alpha   90.00
_cell.angle_beta   90.00
_cell.angle_gamma   90.00
#
_symmetry.space_group_name_H-M   'P 1'
#
loop_
_entity.id
_entity.type
_entity.pdbx_description
1 polymer ?
#
loop_
_entity_poly.entity_id
_entity_poly.type
_entity_poly.pdbx_seq_one_letter_code
_entity_poly.pdbx_strand_id
1 'polypeptide(L)'
;SAPMVFLLPPPPEEVSSSQRTLTLTCLLRGFYPEDVSVEWQKNQETLDGGAYDVMPPRKEKGGAGEGSYFLYSRLGVPRDEWDRGTSYVCMVVHEGL
;
A
#
# COMPACT_ATOMS: atom_id res chain seq x y z
N SER A 1 12.32 10.11 10.11
CA SER A 1 11.65 10.79 9.00
C SER A 1 10.35 10.10 8.66
N ALA A 2 9.27 10.86 8.51
CA ALA A 2 7.95 10.36 8.12
C ALA A 2 7.97 9.69 6.73
N PRO A 3 7.15 8.65 6.49
CA PRO A 3 6.96 8.07 5.16
C PRO A 3 6.18 9.01 4.24
N MET A 4 6.62 9.10 2.98
CA MET A 4 5.73 9.49 1.90
C MET A 4 4.87 8.29 1.50
N VAL A 5 3.56 8.48 1.46
CA VAL A 5 2.58 7.41 1.20
C VAL A 5 1.93 7.64 -0.17
N PHE A 6 2.01 6.64 -1.04
CA PHE A 6 1.41 6.65 -2.38
C PHE A 6 0.45 5.46 -2.51
N LEU A 7 -0.83 5.74 -2.67
CA LEU A 7 -1.83 4.73 -3.02
C LEU A 7 -1.94 4.65 -4.54
N LEU A 8 -1.49 3.52 -5.10
CA LEU A 8 -1.47 3.26 -6.53
C LEU A 8 -2.69 2.41 -6.93
N PRO A 9 -3.43 2.81 -7.98
CA PRO A 9 -4.56 2.04 -8.48
C PRO A 9 -4.08 0.75 -9.17
N PRO A 10 -5.00 -0.16 -9.53
CA PRO A 10 -4.67 -1.34 -10.32
C PRO A 10 -4.05 -0.92 -11.67
N PRO A 11 -2.99 -1.59 -12.15
CA PRO A 11 -2.40 -1.28 -13.43
C PRO A 11 -3.42 -1.34 -14.58
N PRO A 12 -3.33 -0.48 -15.60
CA PRO A 12 -4.29 -0.45 -16.71
C PRO A 12 -4.47 -1.80 -17.41
N GLU A 13 -3.40 -2.60 -17.48
CA GLU A 13 -3.39 -3.94 -18.07
C GLU A 13 -4.22 -4.92 -17.22
N GLU A 14 -4.19 -4.78 -15.89
CA GLU A 14 -5.00 -5.57 -14.95
C GLU A 14 -6.47 -5.18 -15.08
N VAL A 15 -6.75 -3.87 -15.12
CA VAL A 15 -8.11 -3.34 -15.30
C VAL A 15 -8.73 -3.80 -16.61
N SER A 16 -7.96 -3.83 -17.69
CA SER A 16 -8.42 -4.25 -19.03
C SER A 16 -8.59 -5.76 -19.19
N SER A 17 -8.13 -6.56 -18.22
CA SER A 17 -8.23 -8.01 -18.24
C SER A 17 -9.58 -8.53 -17.70
N SER A 18 -9.86 -9.82 -17.89
CA SER A 18 -11.04 -10.49 -17.31
C SER A 18 -10.82 -11.00 -15.87
N GLN A 19 -9.77 -10.54 -15.19
CA GLN A 19 -9.48 -10.92 -13.81
C GLN A 19 -10.59 -10.46 -12.85
N ARG A 20 -10.98 -11.33 -11.92
CA ARG A 20 -12.03 -11.06 -10.92
C ARG A 20 -11.51 -10.26 -9.72
N THR A 21 -10.20 -10.24 -9.54
CA THR A 21 -9.52 -9.51 -8.48
C THR A 21 -8.57 -8.53 -9.12
N LEU A 22 -8.52 -7.31 -8.57
CA LEU A 22 -7.61 -6.25 -8.94
C LEU A 22 -6.65 -5.97 -7.78
N THR A 23 -5.50 -5.37 -8.04
CA THR A 23 -4.47 -5.15 -7.02
C THR A 23 -4.29 -3.67 -6.73
N LEU A 24 -4.62 -3.23 -5.51
CA LEU A 24 -4.19 -1.94 -5.00
C LEU A 24 -2.81 -2.06 -4.37
N THR A 25 -1.96 -1.06 -4.58
CA THR A 25 -0.61 -1.04 -3.99
C THR A 25 -0.40 0.24 -3.18
N CYS A 26 -0.05 0.09 -1.91
CA CYS A 26 0.40 1.18 -1.07
C CYS A 26 1.93 1.18 -0.99
N LEU A 27 2.56 2.20 -1.56
CA LEU A 27 4.01 2.42 -1.51
C LEU A 27 4.31 3.42 -0.40
N LEU A 28 5.13 2.99 0.57
CA LEU A 28 5.72 3.84 1.59
C LEU A 28 7.19 4.02 1.24
N ARG A 29 7.70 5.25 1.24
CA ARG A 29 9.09 5.53 0.88
C ARG A 29 9.68 6.73 1.64
N GLY A 30 11.00 6.78 1.76
CA GLY A 30 11.74 7.84 2.44
C GLY A 30 11.64 7.83 3.97
N PHE A 31 11.19 6.74 4.59
CA PHE A 31 11.02 6.68 6.04
C PHE A 31 12.26 6.14 6.76
N TYR A 32 12.42 6.55 8.02
CA TYR A 32 13.46 6.05 8.92
C TYR A 32 13.02 6.31 10.37
N PRO A 33 13.16 5.37 11.31
CA PRO A 33 13.72 4.02 11.21
C PRO A 33 12.81 3.05 10.43
N GLU A 34 13.22 1.79 10.29
CA GLU A 34 12.55 0.80 9.44
C GLU A 34 11.22 0.29 9.98
N ASP A 35 10.96 0.47 11.27
CA ASP A 35 9.74 0.01 11.93
C ASP A 35 8.53 0.85 11.49
N VAL A 36 7.58 0.21 10.83
CA VAL A 36 6.34 0.81 10.32
C VAL A 36 5.23 -0.22 10.33
N SER A 37 4.00 0.22 10.62
CA SER A 37 2.80 -0.62 10.57
C SER A 37 1.88 -0.14 9.46
N VAL A 38 1.29 -1.09 8.72
CA VAL A 38 0.35 -0.83 7.63
C VAL A 38 -0.94 -1.59 7.89
N GLU A 39 -2.05 -0.87 7.82
CA GLU A 39 -3.40 -1.42 7.88
C GLU A 39 -4.21 -0.96 6.68
N TRP A 40 -5.17 -1.79 6.27
CA TRP A 40 -6.11 -1.42 5.22
C TRP A 40 -7.51 -1.29 5.77
N GLN A 41 -8.24 -0.30 5.25
CA GLN A 41 -9.67 -0.16 5.50
C GLN A 41 -10.45 -0.27 4.21
N LYS A 42 -11.63 -0.87 4.30
CA LYS A 42 -12.67 -0.88 3.27
C LYS A 42 -13.90 -0.18 3.84
N ASN A 43 -14.36 0.90 3.19
CA ASN A 43 -15.49 1.70 3.66
C ASN A 43 -15.40 2.06 5.17
N GLN A 44 -14.21 2.47 5.62
CA GLN A 44 -13.88 2.84 7.02
C GLN A 44 -13.80 1.66 8.01
N GLU A 45 -14.03 0.43 7.57
CA GLU A 45 -13.84 -0.77 8.39
C GLU A 45 -12.45 -1.36 8.17
N THR A 46 -11.72 -1.63 9.24
CA THR A 46 -10.40 -2.26 9.19
C THR A 46 -10.52 -3.69 8.67
N LEU A 47 -9.70 -4.02 7.68
CA LEU A 47 -9.59 -5.36 7.12
C LEU A 47 -8.71 -6.24 8.01
N ASP A 48 -8.99 -7.54 8.02
CA ASP A 48 -8.14 -8.52 8.69
C ASP A 48 -6.72 -8.51 8.11
N GLY A 49 -5.71 -8.70 8.96
CA GLY A 49 -4.29 -8.70 8.55
C GLY A 49 -3.91 -9.77 7.51
N GLY A 50 -4.77 -10.77 7.28
CA GLY A 50 -4.60 -11.77 6.23
C GLY A 50 -5.17 -11.36 4.86
N ALA A 51 -5.84 -10.21 4.75
CA ALA A 51 -6.45 -9.72 3.51
C ALA A 51 -5.45 -9.02 2.58
N TYR A 52 -4.28 -8.64 3.09
CA TYR A 52 -3.27 -7.89 2.35
C TYR A 52 -1.86 -8.39 2.69
N ASP A 53 -0.95 -8.21 1.75
CA ASP A 53 0.47 -8.53 1.94
C ASP A 53 1.23 -7.25 2.31
N VAL A 54 2.09 -7.31 3.31
CA VAL A 54 3.08 -6.26 3.59
C VAL A 54 4.46 -6.83 3.34
N MET A 55 5.18 -6.26 2.35
CA MET A 55 6.54 -6.68 2.07
C MET A 55 7.51 -6.11 3.13
N PRO A 56 8.59 -6.82 3.49
CA PRO A 56 9.59 -6.30 4.40
C PRO A 56 10.20 -4.98 3.91
N PRO A 57 10.50 -4.03 4.81
CA PRO A 57 11.23 -2.81 4.48
C PRO A 57 12.55 -3.09 3.77
N ARG A 58 12.87 -2.27 2.78
CA ARG A 58 14.14 -2.31 2.04
C ARG A 58 14.78 -0.94 2.02
N LYS A 59 16.11 -0.90 2.08
CA LYS A 59 16.86 0.36 1.98
C LYS A 59 16.73 0.97 0.59
N GLU A 60 16.46 2.26 0.50
CA GLU A 60 16.53 3.01 -0.74
C GLU A 60 17.98 3.07 -1.25
N LYS A 61 18.18 2.88 -2.55
CA LYS A 61 19.50 2.97 -3.21
C LYS A 61 19.60 4.27 -4.01
N GLY A 62 20.52 5.15 -3.62
CA GLY A 62 20.88 6.38 -4.32
C GLY A 62 19.94 7.58 -4.10
N GLY A 63 20.49 8.80 -4.21
CA GLY A 63 19.74 10.06 -4.10
C GLY A 63 19.61 10.63 -2.67
N ALA A 64 18.71 11.60 -2.47
CA ALA A 64 18.47 12.28 -1.19
C ALA A 64 17.89 11.37 -0.07
N GLY A 65 17.57 10.12 -0.39
CA GLY A 65 17.05 9.10 0.54
C GLY A 65 18.10 8.08 0.99
N GLU A 66 19.39 8.34 0.80
CA GLU A 66 20.46 7.46 1.28
C GLU A 66 20.32 7.22 2.80
N GLY A 67 20.12 5.96 3.19
CA GLY A 67 19.87 5.56 4.59
C GLY A 67 18.39 5.45 4.99
N SER A 68 17.45 5.80 4.12
CA SER A 68 16.00 5.63 4.34
C SER A 68 15.49 4.30 3.78
N TYR A 69 14.24 3.97 4.12
CA TYR A 69 13.56 2.73 3.78
C TYR A 69 12.34 2.99 2.90
N PHE A 70 11.99 1.95 2.13
CA PHE A 70 10.74 1.86 1.41
C PHE A 70 10.12 0.46 1.60
N LEU A 71 8.80 0.36 1.45
CA LEU A 71 8.09 -0.92 1.38
C LEU A 71 6.85 -0.81 0.49
N TYR A 72 6.30 -1.98 0.14
CA TYR A 72 5.02 -2.10 -0.54
C TYR A 72 4.06 -2.91 0.32
N SER A 73 2.81 -2.46 0.41
CA SER A 73 1.68 -3.31 0.79
C SER A 73 0.73 -3.48 -0.39
N ARG A 74 0.19 -4.68 -0.58
CA ARG A 74 -0.72 -5.01 -1.68
C ARG A 74 -2.02 -5.58 -1.14
N LEU A 75 -3.13 -5.04 -1.63
CA LEU A 75 -4.48 -5.49 -1.31
C LEU A 75 -5.16 -5.99 -2.58
N GLY A 76 -5.63 -7.24 -2.56
CA GLY A 76 -6.51 -7.77 -3.59
C GLY A 76 -7.94 -7.29 -3.35
N VAL A 77 -8.54 -6.61 -4.33
CA VAL A 77 -9.91 -6.11 -4.25
C VAL A 77 -10.79 -6.80 -5.29
N PRO A 78 -12.04 -7.19 -4.95
CA PRO A 78 -12.97 -7.71 -5.93
C PRO A 78 -13.26 -6.65 -7.01
N ARG A 79 -13.24 -7.06 -8.29
CA ARG A 79 -13.49 -6.15 -9.42
C ARG A 79 -14.85 -5.47 -9.31
N ASP A 80 -15.87 -6.22 -8.93
CA ASP A 80 -17.22 -5.68 -8.79
C ASP A 80 -17.31 -4.61 -7.71
N GLU A 81 -16.52 -4.71 -6.64
CA GLU A 81 -16.40 -3.69 -5.60
C GLU A 81 -15.64 -2.45 -6.08
N TRP A 82 -14.55 -2.66 -6.81
CA TRP A 82 -13.80 -1.58 -7.44
C TRP A 82 -14.66 -0.79 -8.42
N ASP A 83 -15.38 -1.47 -9.31
CA ASP A 83 -16.23 -0.85 -10.33
C ASP A 83 -17.42 -0.09 -9.70
N ARG A 84 -17.84 -0.47 -8.49
CA ARG A 84 -18.85 0.26 -7.69
C ARG A 84 -18.30 1.49 -6.97
N GLY A 85 -16.99 1.73 -7.01
CA GLY A 85 -16.35 2.84 -6.31
C GLY A 85 -16.20 2.61 -4.80
N THR A 86 -16.05 1.35 -4.38
CA THR A 86 -15.73 1.02 -2.98
C THR A 86 -14.48 1.78 -2.53
N SER A 87 -14.53 2.39 -1.34
CA SER A 87 -13.41 3.16 -0.80
C SER A 87 -12.42 2.25 -0.09
N TYR A 88 -11.15 2.34 -0.48
CA TYR A 88 -10.05 1.65 0.19
C TYR A 88 -9.01 2.67 0.69
N VAL A 89 -8.53 2.47 1.91
CA VAL A 89 -7.56 3.36 2.55
C VAL A 89 -6.39 2.53 3.07
N CYS A 90 -5.17 2.98 2.77
CA CYS A 90 -3.95 2.45 3.39
C CYS A 90 -3.58 3.36 4.56
N MET A 91 -3.71 2.86 5.78
CA MET A 91 -3.30 3.53 7.01
C MET A 91 -1.87 3.16 7.35
N VAL A 92 -1.09 4.16 7.74
CA VAL A 92 0.33 4.01 8.04
C VAL A 92 0.61 4.58 9.42
N VAL A 93 1.28 3.79 10.26
CA VAL A 93 1.78 4.23 11.56
C VAL A 93 3.29 4.13 11.55
N HIS A 94 3.96 5.25 11.78
CA HIS A 94 5.40 5.40 11.82
C HIS A 94 5.76 6.44 12.87
N GLU A 95 6.87 6.27 13.59
CA GLU A 95 7.27 7.20 14.66
C GLU A 95 7.62 8.61 14.18
N GLY A 96 7.85 8.79 12.88
CA GLY A 96 8.13 10.08 12.27
C GLY A 96 6.90 10.90 11.89
N LEU A 97 5.68 10.37 12.05
CA LEU A 97 4.40 11.04 11.74
C LEU A 97 3.90 11.95 12.87
#